data_AF-A0A3A9ZCM1-F1
#
_entry.id   AF-A0A3A9ZCM1-F1
#
_cell.length_a   1.000
_cell.length_b   1.000
_cell.length_c   1.000
_cell.angle_alpha   90.00
_cell.angle_beta   90.00
_cell.angle_gamma   90.00
#
_symmetry.space_group_name_H-M   'P 1'
#
loop_
_entity.id
_entity.type
_entity.pdbx_description
1 polymer ?
#
loop_
_entity_poly.entity_id
_entity_poly.type
_entity_poly.pdbx_seq_one_letter_code
_entity_poly.pdbx_strand_id
1 'polypeptide(L)'
;MTYQPGDRVTLQHTTDPHTLLRPGDEGTVRRYDLQSQVLDVAWDSGSRLSLLLAEGDRVLPATVTADGWQRALDALRAAGAAAGRDAAGWWAQHSLGGRARGDVTAVARQVLRGVEDVDPAVLGELPTAEPYHLAEDADRYAEHAPPDAPPWEQLTARQCDQARWAWCDGYDDAANAEAARQCRMLLHPDGDDRDLTHVHPDRVRLGGPGVFAGDWAWQPNADGQMRIPVGFVGTLVDRWNGWAVFTCTRDVAEAIVADQQAVRDCFRQSLAEAGCPEVDLDRRTDQSVGRMFFDGDVIVADETPVQDDPEAIERIGPDAEGRYIVMGRSWTWIPGDPYDCDRIAGTLPAPPVDAEQGLRGKDVTDG
;
A
#
# COMPACT_ATOMS: atom_id res chain seq x y z
N MET A 1 -50.24 -8.79 16.73
CA MET A 1 -49.30 -7.74 16.28
C MET A 1 -50.09 -6.70 15.52
N THR A 2 -49.82 -5.41 15.72
CA THR A 2 -50.46 -4.32 14.99
C THR A 2 -49.36 -3.59 14.23
N TYR A 3 -49.44 -3.56 12.90
CA TYR A 3 -48.49 -2.84 12.05
C TYR A 3 -48.80 -1.35 12.08
N GLN A 4 -47.77 -0.50 12.21
CA GLN A 4 -47.87 0.95 12.16
C GLN A 4 -47.28 1.50 10.85
N PRO A 5 -47.79 2.62 10.31
CA PRO A 5 -47.14 3.33 9.24
C PRO A 5 -45.68 3.67 9.60
N GLY A 6 -44.74 3.31 8.73
CA GLY A 6 -43.31 3.44 8.95
C GLY A 6 -42.61 2.15 9.39
N ASP A 7 -43.35 1.13 9.84
CA ASP A 7 -42.76 -0.15 10.20
C ASP A 7 -42.09 -0.80 8.99
N ARG A 8 -40.90 -1.38 9.19
CA ARG A 8 -40.24 -2.20 8.18
C ARG A 8 -40.76 -3.63 8.27
N VAL A 9 -41.02 -4.23 7.12
CA VAL A 9 -41.54 -5.59 7.00
C VAL A 9 -40.84 -6.35 5.89
N THR A 10 -40.69 -7.66 6.07
CA THR A 10 -40.16 -8.59 5.08
C THR A 10 -41.25 -9.54 4.64
N LEU A 11 -41.42 -9.72 3.33
CA LEU A 11 -42.39 -10.64 2.76
C LEU A 11 -42.00 -12.08 3.13
N GLN A 12 -42.86 -12.77 3.87
CA GLN A 12 -42.66 -14.20 4.17
C GLN A 12 -43.38 -15.07 3.14
N HIS A 13 -44.59 -14.68 2.76
CA HIS A 13 -45.41 -15.43 1.82
C HIS A 13 -46.47 -14.51 1.21
N THR A 14 -46.78 -14.72 -0.07
CA THR A 14 -47.94 -14.11 -0.73
C THR A 14 -48.65 -15.15 -1.58
N THR A 15 -49.98 -15.05 -1.59
CA THR A 15 -50.87 -15.87 -2.38
C THR A 15 -51.18 -15.25 -3.75
N ASP A 16 -50.75 -14.02 -4.02
CA ASP A 16 -50.92 -13.34 -5.31
C ASP A 16 -49.98 -13.97 -6.37
N PRO A 17 -50.51 -14.68 -7.38
CA PRO A 17 -49.69 -15.30 -8.41
C PRO A 17 -49.15 -14.31 -9.45
N HIS A 18 -49.61 -13.05 -9.43
CA HIS A 18 -49.27 -12.04 -10.42
C HIS A 18 -48.21 -11.04 -9.95
N THR A 19 -47.75 -11.13 -8.71
CA THR A 19 -46.68 -10.29 -8.19
C THR A 19 -45.28 -10.78 -8.59
N LEU A 20 -44.37 -9.83 -8.82
CA LEU A 20 -42.94 -10.10 -8.97
C LEU A 20 -42.22 -10.22 -7.64
N LEU A 21 -42.88 -9.88 -6.53
CA LEU A 21 -42.29 -9.97 -5.21
C LEU A 21 -41.96 -11.43 -4.85
N ARG A 22 -40.87 -11.61 -4.14
CA ARG A 22 -40.38 -12.91 -3.66
C ARG A 22 -40.34 -12.90 -2.13
N PRO A 23 -40.54 -14.05 -1.46
CA PRO A 23 -40.21 -14.18 -0.05
C PRO A 23 -38.79 -13.66 0.21
N GLY A 24 -38.64 -12.76 1.19
CA GLY A 24 -37.40 -12.03 1.48
C GLY A 24 -37.39 -10.56 1.00
N ASP A 25 -38.29 -10.17 0.09
CA ASP A 25 -38.40 -8.77 -0.31
C ASP A 25 -38.85 -7.89 0.86
N GLU A 26 -38.26 -6.71 0.98
CA GLU A 26 -38.55 -5.79 2.09
C GLU A 26 -39.34 -4.58 1.63
N GLY A 27 -40.09 -4.01 2.58
CA GLY A 27 -40.85 -2.80 2.35
C GLY A 27 -41.21 -2.07 3.64
N THR A 28 -41.71 -0.86 3.45
CA THR A 28 -42.16 0.01 4.54
C THR A 28 -43.69 0.03 4.56
N VAL A 29 -44.28 -0.29 5.71
CA VAL A 29 -45.72 -0.22 5.92
C VAL A 29 -46.18 1.21 5.71
N ARG A 30 -47.11 1.41 4.79
CA ARG A 30 -47.77 2.69 4.55
C ARG A 30 -49.03 2.83 5.39
N ARG A 31 -49.80 1.74 5.48
CA ARG A 31 -51.09 1.70 6.15
C ARG A 31 -51.45 0.27 6.51
N TYR A 32 -52.11 0.08 7.64
CA TYR A 32 -52.72 -1.19 8.01
C TYR A 32 -54.18 -0.95 8.37
N ASP A 33 -55.08 -1.69 7.72
CA ASP A 33 -56.51 -1.68 8.02
C ASP A 33 -56.85 -2.90 8.89
N LEU A 34 -57.19 -2.64 10.15
CA LEU A 34 -57.52 -3.67 11.13
C LEU A 34 -58.81 -4.43 10.81
N GLN A 35 -59.78 -3.80 10.13
CA GLN A 35 -61.06 -4.42 9.83
C GLN A 35 -60.96 -5.37 8.63
N SER A 36 -60.27 -4.95 7.58
CA SER A 36 -60.09 -5.76 6.37
C SER A 36 -58.82 -6.62 6.41
N GLN A 37 -57.96 -6.44 7.41
CA GLN A 37 -56.64 -7.07 7.52
C GLN A 37 -55.76 -6.86 6.27
N VAL A 38 -55.88 -5.67 5.66
CA VAL A 38 -55.10 -5.27 4.49
C VAL A 38 -53.89 -4.47 4.94
N LEU A 39 -52.71 -4.88 4.49
CA LEU A 39 -51.44 -4.20 4.77
C LEU A 39 -50.89 -3.56 3.49
N ASP A 40 -50.94 -2.24 3.41
CA ASP A 40 -50.37 -1.48 2.29
C ASP A 40 -48.87 -1.28 2.54
N VAL A 41 -48.02 -1.79 1.65
CA VAL A 41 -46.56 -1.72 1.78
C VAL A 41 -45.95 -1.00 0.58
N ALA A 42 -45.01 -0.08 0.85
CA ALA A 42 -44.08 0.43 -0.15
C ALA A 42 -42.87 -0.50 -0.20
N TRP A 43 -42.82 -1.40 -1.18
CA TRP A 43 -41.71 -2.33 -1.33
C TRP A 43 -40.51 -1.61 -1.93
N ASP A 44 -39.31 -1.99 -1.51
CA ASP A 44 -38.06 -1.36 -1.97
C ASP A 44 -37.79 -1.58 -3.46
N SER A 45 -38.40 -2.62 -4.04
CA SER A 45 -38.44 -2.87 -5.48
C SER A 45 -39.27 -1.84 -6.27
N GLY A 46 -39.96 -0.92 -5.59
CA GLY A 46 -40.90 0.03 -6.17
C GLY A 46 -42.34 -0.51 -6.29
N SER A 47 -42.57 -1.79 -5.96
CA SER A 47 -43.92 -2.35 -5.91
C SER A 47 -44.76 -1.68 -4.83
N ARG A 48 -46.07 -1.59 -5.09
CA ARG A 48 -47.09 -1.08 -4.15
C ARG A 48 -48.11 -2.13 -3.76
N LEU A 49 -47.76 -3.41 -3.90
CA LEU A 49 -48.67 -4.50 -3.57
C LEU A 49 -49.12 -4.39 -2.10
N SER A 50 -50.43 -4.39 -1.91
CA SER A 50 -51.06 -4.56 -0.61
C SER A 50 -51.23 -6.05 -0.32
N LEU A 51 -50.96 -6.45 0.92
CA LEU A 51 -51.09 -7.84 1.35
C LEU A 51 -52.41 -8.08 2.07
N LEU A 52 -53.01 -9.23 1.81
CA LEU A 52 -54.27 -9.68 2.41
C LEU A 52 -53.96 -10.71 3.50
N LEU A 53 -53.71 -10.24 4.73
CA LEU A 53 -53.26 -11.11 5.82
C LEU A 53 -54.31 -12.16 6.22
N ALA A 54 -55.59 -11.84 6.04
CA ALA A 54 -56.70 -12.77 6.24
C ALA A 54 -56.72 -13.93 5.23
N GLU A 55 -56.13 -13.72 4.04
CA GLU A 55 -56.17 -14.65 2.91
C GLU A 55 -54.89 -15.48 2.79
N GLY A 56 -54.00 -15.38 3.79
CA GLY A 56 -52.82 -16.23 3.91
C GLY A 56 -51.50 -15.53 3.59
N ASP A 57 -51.52 -14.26 3.17
CA ASP A 57 -50.29 -13.47 3.04
C ASP A 57 -49.64 -13.26 4.42
N ARG A 58 -48.30 -13.27 4.45
CA ARG A 58 -47.54 -13.15 5.69
C ARG A 58 -46.35 -12.23 5.52
N VAL A 59 -46.15 -11.37 6.52
CA VAL A 59 -44.94 -10.59 6.68
C VAL A 59 -44.39 -10.72 8.08
N LEU A 60 -43.08 -10.63 8.20
CA LEU A 60 -42.39 -10.49 9.47
C LEU A 60 -42.04 -9.01 9.67
N PRO A 61 -42.12 -8.45 10.89
CA PRO A 61 -41.44 -7.21 11.19
C PRO A 61 -39.97 -7.37 10.82
N ALA A 62 -39.40 -6.42 10.08
CA ALA A 62 -37.97 -6.39 9.87
C ALA A 62 -37.35 -6.04 11.22
N THR A 63 -36.78 -7.05 11.89
CA THR A 63 -36.19 -6.93 13.22
C THR A 63 -34.88 -6.16 13.22
N VAL A 64 -34.35 -5.84 12.04
CA VAL A 64 -33.03 -5.23 11.85
C VAL A 64 -33.20 -3.83 11.29
N THR A 65 -32.75 -2.84 12.03
CA THR A 65 -32.57 -1.48 11.49
C THR A 65 -31.39 -1.49 10.52
N ALA A 66 -31.41 -0.65 9.48
CA ALA A 66 -30.27 -0.55 8.55
C ALA A 66 -28.95 -0.28 9.28
N ASP A 67 -28.98 0.56 10.32
CA ASP A 67 -27.83 0.85 11.17
C ASP A 67 -27.36 -0.38 11.97
N GLY A 68 -28.29 -1.19 12.49
CA GLY A 68 -27.97 -2.43 13.18
C GLY A 68 -27.34 -3.47 12.26
N TRP A 69 -27.83 -3.56 11.03
CA TRP A 69 -27.25 -4.45 10.02
C TRP A 69 -25.86 -4.02 9.59
N GLN A 70 -25.65 -2.72 9.33
CA GLN A 70 -24.34 -2.19 8.98
C GLN A 70 -23.32 -2.45 10.09
N ARG A 71 -23.70 -2.28 11.37
CA ARG A 71 -22.82 -2.64 12.50
C ARG A 71 -22.43 -4.12 12.50
N ALA A 72 -23.35 -5.02 12.17
CA ALA A 72 -23.04 -6.44 12.05
C ALA A 72 -22.03 -6.70 10.91
N LEU A 73 -22.23 -6.07 9.74
CA LEU A 73 -21.30 -6.16 8.61
C LEU A 73 -19.91 -5.58 8.96
N ASP A 74 -19.85 -4.46 9.68
CA ASP A 74 -18.58 -3.85 10.11
C ASP A 74 -17.85 -4.75 11.12
N ALA A 75 -18.57 -5.38 12.05
CA ALA A 75 -18.00 -6.35 12.98
C ALA A 75 -17.43 -7.58 12.27
N LEU A 76 -18.15 -8.10 11.26
CA LEU A 76 -17.70 -9.21 10.43
C LEU A 76 -16.47 -8.84 9.59
N ARG A 77 -16.45 -7.64 8.97
CA ARG A 77 -15.25 -7.12 8.29
C ARG A 77 -14.06 -7.04 9.23
N ALA A 78 -14.26 -6.53 10.45
CA ALA A 78 -13.19 -6.41 11.43
C ALA A 78 -12.64 -7.78 11.88
N ALA A 79 -13.53 -8.77 12.07
CA ALA A 79 -13.15 -10.14 12.39
C ALA A 79 -12.42 -10.82 11.23
N GLY A 80 -12.94 -10.69 10.01
CA GLY A 80 -12.26 -11.14 8.78
C GLY A 80 -10.87 -10.53 8.68
N ALA A 81 -10.75 -9.23 8.92
CA ALA A 81 -9.48 -8.53 8.89
C ALA A 81 -8.48 -9.03 9.95
N ALA A 82 -8.94 -9.43 11.14
CA ALA A 82 -8.07 -10.05 12.13
C ALA A 82 -7.57 -11.43 11.65
N ALA A 83 -8.46 -12.27 11.15
CA ALA A 83 -8.10 -13.58 10.60
C ALA A 83 -7.16 -13.47 9.38
N GLY A 84 -7.39 -12.49 8.51
CA GLY A 84 -6.54 -12.20 7.34
C GLY A 84 -5.12 -11.81 7.73
N ARG A 85 -4.97 -10.93 8.74
CA ARG A 85 -3.64 -10.58 9.29
C ARG A 85 -2.93 -11.80 9.87
N ASP A 86 -3.64 -12.62 10.64
CA ASP A 86 -3.05 -13.83 11.22
C ASP A 86 -2.60 -14.80 10.12
N ALA A 87 -3.41 -14.99 9.08
CA ALA A 87 -3.08 -15.83 7.93
C ALA A 87 -1.88 -15.30 7.14
N ALA A 88 -1.80 -13.98 6.92
CA ALA A 88 -0.64 -13.33 6.30
C ALA A 88 0.62 -13.50 7.16
N GLY A 89 0.51 -13.43 8.50
CA GLY A 89 1.62 -13.72 9.40
C GLY A 89 2.13 -15.17 9.27
N TRP A 90 1.22 -16.14 9.14
CA TRP A 90 1.58 -17.54 8.87
C TRP A 90 2.22 -17.72 7.49
N TRP A 91 1.66 -17.09 6.46
CA TRP A 91 2.23 -17.08 5.12
C TRP A 91 3.64 -16.51 5.14
N ALA A 92 3.86 -15.36 5.79
CA ALA A 92 5.16 -14.71 5.86
C ALA A 92 6.22 -15.62 6.49
N GLN A 93 5.88 -16.39 7.52
CA GLN A 93 6.82 -17.37 8.11
C GLN A 93 7.30 -18.44 7.13
N HIS A 94 6.44 -18.83 6.17
CA HIS A 94 6.73 -19.85 5.17
C HIS A 94 7.39 -19.29 3.90
N SER A 95 6.98 -18.09 3.49
CA SER A 95 7.37 -17.48 2.21
C SER A 95 8.54 -16.52 2.34
N LEU A 96 8.67 -15.82 3.48
CA LEU A 96 9.68 -14.80 3.73
C LEU A 96 10.60 -15.14 4.92
N GLY A 97 10.12 -15.94 5.86
CA GLY A 97 10.81 -16.29 7.10
C GLY A 97 11.74 -17.49 6.98
N GLY A 98 12.15 -18.05 8.13
CA GLY A 98 13.16 -19.12 8.20
C GLY A 98 12.79 -20.45 7.55
N ARG A 99 11.57 -20.61 7.02
CA ARG A 99 11.12 -21.78 6.25
C ARG A 99 11.12 -21.53 4.74
N ALA A 100 11.36 -20.30 4.31
CA ALA A 100 11.41 -19.94 2.91
C ALA A 100 12.52 -20.70 2.17
N ARG A 101 12.28 -20.96 0.89
CA ARG A 101 13.27 -21.57 -0.02
C ARG A 101 13.55 -20.58 -1.13
N GLY A 102 14.83 -20.36 -1.42
CA GLY A 102 15.26 -19.45 -2.48
C GLY A 102 15.41 -18.00 -1.99
N ASP A 103 15.31 -17.08 -2.94
CA ASP A 103 15.58 -15.66 -2.73
C ASP A 103 14.34 -14.94 -2.18
N VAL A 104 14.29 -14.77 -0.86
CA VAL A 104 13.19 -14.10 -0.15
C VAL A 104 13.02 -12.64 -0.56
N THR A 105 14.11 -11.96 -0.92
CA THR A 105 14.10 -10.56 -1.38
C THR A 105 13.42 -10.47 -2.74
N ALA A 106 13.72 -11.40 -3.66
CA ALA A 106 13.06 -11.47 -4.95
C ALA A 106 11.55 -11.76 -4.81
N VAL A 107 11.17 -12.69 -3.93
CA VAL A 107 9.77 -12.99 -3.62
C VAL A 107 9.06 -11.76 -3.06
N ALA A 108 9.65 -11.08 -2.08
CA ALA A 108 9.06 -9.88 -1.49
C ALA A 108 8.83 -8.77 -2.52
N ARG A 109 9.80 -8.54 -3.42
CA ARG A 109 9.66 -7.56 -4.51
C ARG A 109 8.53 -7.94 -5.48
N GLN A 110 8.46 -9.22 -5.86
CA GLN A 110 7.39 -9.74 -6.71
C GLN A 110 6.01 -9.54 -6.07
N VAL A 111 5.89 -9.82 -4.77
CA VAL A 111 4.64 -9.64 -4.02
C VAL A 111 4.23 -8.17 -3.97
N LEU A 112 5.13 -7.26 -3.61
CA LEU A 112 4.80 -5.82 -3.56
C LEU A 112 4.32 -5.30 -4.91
N ARG A 113 5.04 -5.64 -5.97
CA ARG A 113 4.67 -5.25 -7.33
C ARG A 113 3.32 -5.83 -7.74
N GLY A 114 3.07 -7.11 -7.44
CA GLY A 114 1.81 -7.75 -7.78
C GLY A 114 0.62 -7.19 -7.00
N VAL A 115 0.80 -6.80 -5.73
CA VAL A 115 -0.24 -6.11 -4.95
C VAL A 115 -0.52 -4.72 -5.53
N GLU A 116 0.50 -3.97 -5.93
CA GLU A 116 0.35 -2.64 -6.55
C GLU A 116 -0.34 -2.72 -7.92
N ASP A 117 0.04 -3.68 -8.76
CA ASP A 117 -0.50 -3.88 -10.11
C ASP A 117 -1.84 -4.64 -10.09
N VAL A 118 -2.31 -5.08 -8.92
CA VAL A 118 -3.49 -5.97 -8.75
C VAL A 118 -3.37 -7.23 -9.63
N ASP A 119 -2.17 -7.83 -9.67
CA ASP A 119 -1.85 -9.01 -10.48
C ASP A 119 -2.55 -10.26 -9.92
N PRO A 120 -3.51 -10.86 -10.65
CA PRO A 120 -4.24 -12.03 -10.18
C PRO A 120 -3.36 -13.24 -9.88
N ALA A 121 -2.20 -13.38 -10.55
CA ALA A 121 -1.29 -14.49 -10.29
C ALA A 121 -0.64 -14.38 -8.91
N VAL A 122 -0.21 -13.17 -8.54
CA VAL A 122 0.38 -12.89 -7.22
C VAL A 122 -0.69 -12.93 -6.13
N LEU A 123 -1.84 -12.28 -6.36
CA LEU A 123 -2.93 -12.28 -5.39
C LEU A 123 -3.48 -13.69 -5.13
N GLY A 124 -3.45 -14.58 -6.14
CA GLY A 124 -3.83 -15.98 -5.98
C GLY A 124 -2.84 -16.83 -5.16
N GLU A 125 -1.62 -16.35 -4.94
CA GLU A 125 -0.62 -17.00 -4.06
C GLU A 125 -0.68 -16.49 -2.61
N LEU A 126 -1.36 -15.37 -2.36
CA LEU A 126 -1.59 -14.84 -1.03
C LEU A 126 -2.73 -15.59 -0.33
N PRO A 127 -2.78 -15.57 1.03
CA PRO A 127 -3.92 -16.10 1.76
C PRO A 127 -5.21 -15.41 1.29
N THR A 128 -6.16 -16.21 0.84
CA THR A 128 -7.48 -15.74 0.40
C THR A 128 -8.56 -16.48 1.18
N ALA A 129 -9.65 -15.79 1.48
CA ALA A 129 -10.82 -16.40 2.05
C ALA A 129 -11.41 -17.39 1.03
N GLU A 130 -11.66 -18.63 1.43
CA GLU A 130 -12.43 -19.57 0.59
C GLU A 130 -13.93 -19.23 0.69
N PRO A 131 -14.55 -18.62 -0.36
CA PRO A 131 -15.91 -18.11 -0.25
C PRO A 131 -16.98 -19.22 -0.33
N TYR A 132 -16.57 -20.47 -0.61
CA TYR A 132 -17.46 -21.61 -0.79
C TYR A 132 -17.39 -22.65 0.34
N HIS A 133 -16.62 -22.41 1.40
CA HIS A 133 -16.61 -23.26 2.60
C HIS A 133 -17.76 -22.86 3.55
N LEU A 134 -18.99 -23.06 3.07
CA LEU A 134 -20.27 -22.60 3.64
C LEU A 134 -20.60 -23.12 5.04
N ALA A 135 -19.90 -24.15 5.52
CA ALA A 135 -20.23 -24.80 6.78
C ALA A 135 -20.01 -23.91 8.01
N GLU A 136 -19.21 -22.85 7.88
CA GLU A 136 -18.74 -22.03 9.01
C GLU A 136 -19.36 -20.62 9.05
N ASP A 137 -20.15 -20.22 8.04
CA ASP A 137 -20.70 -18.85 7.97
C ASP A 137 -21.59 -18.53 9.19
N ALA A 138 -22.41 -19.50 9.61
CA ALA A 138 -23.29 -19.36 10.77
C ALA A 138 -22.49 -19.23 12.07
N ASP A 139 -21.42 -20.00 12.22
CA ASP A 139 -20.56 -19.99 13.41
C ASP A 139 -19.80 -18.66 13.51
N ARG A 140 -19.19 -18.20 12.41
CA ARG A 140 -18.50 -16.90 12.33
C ARG A 140 -19.45 -15.74 12.63
N TYR A 141 -20.67 -15.79 12.10
CA TYR A 141 -21.69 -14.81 12.40
C TYR A 141 -22.06 -14.83 13.89
N ALA A 142 -22.32 -16.00 14.46
CA ALA A 142 -22.66 -16.12 15.87
C ALA A 142 -21.53 -15.65 16.80
N GLU A 143 -20.27 -15.84 16.41
CA GLU A 143 -19.09 -15.42 17.18
C GLU A 143 -18.88 -13.90 17.15
N HIS A 144 -19.08 -13.25 16.00
CA HIS A 144 -18.64 -11.86 15.78
C HIS A 144 -19.78 -10.86 15.64
N ALA A 145 -21.01 -11.29 15.37
CA ALA A 145 -22.14 -10.38 15.27
C ALA A 145 -22.42 -9.72 16.65
N PRO A 146 -22.78 -8.43 16.67
CA PRO A 146 -23.20 -7.75 17.88
C PRO A 146 -24.36 -8.48 18.59
N PRO A 147 -24.47 -8.40 19.94
CA PRO A 147 -25.55 -9.09 20.67
C PRO A 147 -26.98 -8.65 20.29
N ASP A 148 -27.14 -7.46 19.70
CA ASP A 148 -28.40 -6.93 19.19
C ASP A 148 -28.69 -7.31 17.73
N ALA A 149 -27.77 -8.01 17.07
CA ALA A 149 -27.97 -8.53 15.72
C ALA A 149 -28.99 -9.69 15.72
N PRO A 150 -29.77 -9.84 14.63
CA PRO A 150 -30.67 -10.99 14.50
C PRO A 150 -29.86 -12.30 14.51
N PRO A 151 -30.41 -13.40 15.05
CA PRO A 151 -29.75 -14.71 14.96
C PRO A 151 -29.70 -15.19 13.50
N TRP A 152 -28.72 -16.02 13.18
CA TRP A 152 -28.46 -16.48 11.81
C TRP A 152 -29.68 -17.09 11.14
N GLU A 153 -30.49 -17.88 11.88
CA GLU A 153 -31.69 -18.54 11.36
C GLU A 153 -32.81 -17.58 10.96
N GLN A 154 -32.71 -16.31 11.35
CA GLN A 154 -33.65 -15.25 10.98
C GLN A 154 -33.15 -14.38 9.83
N LEU A 155 -31.92 -14.58 9.36
CA LEU A 155 -31.39 -13.85 8.22
C LEU A 155 -32.04 -14.31 6.91
N THR A 156 -32.28 -13.34 6.03
CA THR A 156 -32.63 -13.63 4.64
C THR A 156 -31.42 -14.16 3.88
N ALA A 157 -31.63 -14.83 2.75
CA ALA A 157 -30.53 -15.29 1.89
C ALA A 157 -29.57 -14.14 1.49
N ARG A 158 -30.12 -12.96 1.20
CA ARG A 158 -29.34 -11.76 0.89
C ARG A 158 -28.48 -11.32 2.08
N GLN A 159 -29.00 -11.36 3.29
CA GLN A 159 -28.25 -11.01 4.49
C GLN A 159 -27.15 -12.03 4.79
N CYS A 160 -27.40 -13.32 4.58
CA CYS A 160 -26.36 -14.35 4.67
C CYS A 160 -25.22 -14.08 3.67
N ASP A 161 -25.54 -13.75 2.42
CA ASP A 161 -24.52 -13.42 1.41
C ASP A 161 -23.77 -12.14 1.76
N GLN A 162 -24.45 -11.10 2.24
CA GLN A 162 -23.81 -9.87 2.69
C GLN A 162 -22.86 -10.10 3.88
N ALA A 163 -23.28 -10.90 4.86
CA ALA A 163 -22.44 -11.27 6.00
C ALA A 163 -21.19 -12.04 5.55
N ARG A 164 -21.35 -12.99 4.63
CA ARG A 164 -20.23 -13.74 4.03
C ARG A 164 -19.23 -12.80 3.36
N TRP A 165 -19.70 -11.97 2.43
CA TRP A 165 -18.82 -11.07 1.68
C TRP A 165 -18.18 -10.03 2.58
N ALA A 166 -18.88 -9.51 3.59
CA ALA A 166 -18.27 -8.62 4.58
C ALA A 166 -17.07 -9.28 5.28
N TRP A 167 -17.18 -10.54 5.69
CA TRP A 167 -16.05 -11.25 6.28
C TRP A 167 -14.92 -11.51 5.26
N CYS A 168 -15.26 -12.00 4.07
CA CYS A 168 -14.28 -12.30 3.00
C CYS A 168 -13.51 -11.05 2.56
N ASP A 169 -14.20 -9.94 2.29
CA ASP A 169 -13.59 -8.66 1.91
C ASP A 169 -12.62 -8.20 3.00
N GLY A 170 -13.07 -8.23 4.27
CA GLY A 170 -12.22 -7.89 5.40
C GLY A 170 -10.97 -8.76 5.52
N TYR A 171 -11.12 -10.07 5.29
CA TYR A 171 -10.01 -11.02 5.28
C TYR A 171 -9.01 -10.74 4.16
N ASP A 172 -9.47 -10.67 2.91
CA ASP A 172 -8.61 -10.54 1.73
C ASP A 172 -7.87 -9.19 1.74
N ASP A 173 -8.58 -8.10 2.07
CA ASP A 173 -7.98 -6.76 2.17
C ASP A 173 -6.87 -6.74 3.23
N ALA A 174 -7.13 -7.31 4.41
CA ALA A 174 -6.18 -7.30 5.50
C ALA A 174 -5.01 -8.29 5.29
N ALA A 175 -5.26 -9.44 4.65
CA ALA A 175 -4.22 -10.40 4.30
C ALA A 175 -3.25 -9.79 3.27
N ASN A 176 -3.78 -9.14 2.22
CA ASN A 176 -2.98 -8.45 1.22
C ASN A 176 -2.18 -7.29 1.82
N ALA A 177 -2.83 -6.46 2.65
CA ALA A 177 -2.18 -5.33 3.31
C ALA A 177 -1.05 -5.79 4.26
N GLU A 178 -1.28 -6.85 5.04
CA GLU A 178 -0.27 -7.39 5.95
C GLU A 178 0.87 -8.10 5.20
N ALA A 179 0.57 -8.86 4.14
CA ALA A 179 1.61 -9.46 3.29
C ALA A 179 2.51 -8.37 2.69
N ALA A 180 1.91 -7.29 2.15
CA ALA A 180 2.67 -6.15 1.66
C ALA A 180 3.48 -5.48 2.77
N ARG A 181 2.92 -5.30 3.97
CA ARG A 181 3.63 -4.74 5.13
C ARG A 181 4.88 -5.55 5.49
N GLN A 182 4.76 -6.88 5.55
CA GLN A 182 5.88 -7.79 5.85
C GLN A 182 6.94 -7.74 4.74
N CYS A 183 6.55 -7.69 3.47
CA CYS A 183 7.47 -7.51 2.35
C CYS A 183 8.21 -6.16 2.44
N ARG A 184 7.51 -5.07 2.78
CA ARG A 184 8.14 -3.76 3.00
C ARG A 184 9.15 -3.82 4.12
N MET A 185 8.80 -4.37 5.29
CA MET A 185 9.73 -4.52 6.42
C MET A 185 10.99 -5.32 6.05
N LEU A 186 10.85 -6.38 5.24
CA LEU A 186 11.98 -7.18 4.78
C LEU A 186 12.90 -6.39 3.84
N LEU A 187 12.32 -5.60 2.94
CA LEU A 187 13.06 -4.87 1.90
C LEU A 187 13.55 -3.50 2.37
N HIS A 188 12.94 -2.94 3.41
CA HIS A 188 13.23 -1.59 3.87
C HIS A 188 14.66 -1.53 4.43
N PRO A 189 15.49 -0.56 4.02
CA PRO A 189 16.87 -0.44 4.48
C PRO A 189 17.02 -0.43 6.01
N ASP A 190 16.11 0.28 6.68
CA ASP A 190 16.04 0.35 8.16
C ASP A 190 15.10 -0.67 8.83
N GLY A 191 14.50 -1.60 8.07
CA GLY A 191 13.54 -2.60 8.60
C GLY A 191 12.16 -2.06 9.00
N ASP A 192 11.78 -0.88 8.52
CA ASP A 192 10.49 -0.22 8.78
C ASP A 192 9.41 -0.62 7.74
N ASP A 193 8.13 -0.41 8.05
CA ASP A 193 7.00 -0.78 7.20
C ASP A 193 6.47 0.36 6.31
N ARG A 194 7.12 1.53 6.35
CA ARG A 194 6.76 2.70 5.54
C ARG A 194 6.67 2.34 4.06
N ASP A 195 5.58 2.79 3.45
CA ASP A 195 5.41 2.75 1.99
C ASP A 195 6.33 3.78 1.34
N LEU A 196 7.25 3.30 0.50
CA LEU A 196 8.20 4.12 -0.25
C LEU A 196 7.85 4.21 -1.75
N THR A 197 6.69 3.69 -2.17
CA THR A 197 6.27 3.72 -3.57
C THR A 197 6.19 5.14 -4.14
N HIS A 198 5.86 6.16 -3.32
CA HIS A 198 5.81 7.56 -3.76
C HIS A 198 7.16 8.13 -4.17
N VAL A 199 8.28 7.54 -3.74
CA VAL A 199 9.64 7.90 -4.14
C VAL A 199 10.28 6.87 -5.07
N HIS A 200 9.51 5.89 -5.56
CA HIS A 200 9.96 4.95 -6.59
C HIS A 200 10.40 5.69 -7.87
N PRO A 201 11.45 5.24 -8.58
CA PRO A 201 11.99 5.89 -9.78
C PRO A 201 10.94 6.33 -10.80
N ASP A 202 9.96 5.46 -11.07
CA ASP A 202 8.88 5.72 -12.03
C ASP A 202 7.85 6.75 -11.56
N ARG A 203 7.85 7.11 -10.26
CA ARG A 203 6.98 8.10 -9.64
C ARG A 203 7.67 9.43 -9.34
N VAL A 204 9.01 9.48 -9.38
CA VAL A 204 9.75 10.75 -9.22
C VAL A 204 9.44 11.70 -10.38
N ARG A 205 9.08 12.95 -10.07
CA ARG A 205 8.75 14.01 -11.04
C ARG A 205 9.59 15.26 -10.76
N LEU A 206 9.74 16.13 -11.76
CA LEU A 206 10.37 17.45 -11.57
C LEU A 206 9.65 18.21 -10.45
N GLY A 207 10.41 18.77 -9.52
CA GLY A 207 9.94 19.40 -8.29
C GLY A 207 9.53 18.44 -7.17
N GLY A 208 9.51 17.12 -7.42
CA GLY A 208 9.11 16.10 -6.47
C GLY A 208 10.31 15.44 -5.75
N PRO A 209 10.06 14.81 -4.59
CA PRO A 209 11.09 14.08 -3.88
C PRO A 209 11.43 12.75 -4.57
N GLY A 210 12.63 12.25 -4.30
CA GLY A 210 13.07 10.94 -4.73
C GLY A 210 14.31 10.46 -3.98
N VAL A 211 14.58 9.17 -4.10
CA VAL A 211 15.89 8.60 -3.77
C VAL A 211 16.71 8.56 -5.05
N PHE A 212 17.98 8.94 -4.97
CA PHE A 212 18.90 8.92 -6.10
C PHE A 212 20.25 8.32 -5.71
N ALA A 213 20.96 7.80 -6.71
CA ALA A 213 22.30 7.25 -6.56
C ALA A 213 23.09 7.45 -7.86
N GLY A 214 24.41 7.29 -7.79
CA GLY A 214 25.23 7.24 -9.00
C GLY A 214 24.95 5.97 -9.79
N ASP A 215 24.99 6.01 -11.11
CA ASP A 215 24.84 4.80 -11.94
C ASP A 215 25.95 3.76 -11.70
N TRP A 216 27.11 4.18 -11.19
CA TRP A 216 28.20 3.32 -10.73
C TRP A 216 28.00 2.72 -9.33
N ALA A 217 26.96 3.14 -8.58
CA ALA A 217 26.80 2.75 -7.18
C ALA A 217 26.41 1.28 -6.99
N TRP A 218 25.98 0.59 -8.06
CA TRP A 218 25.57 -0.80 -8.01
C TRP A 218 26.75 -1.74 -7.71
N GLN A 219 26.64 -2.48 -6.61
CA GLN A 219 27.65 -3.44 -6.15
C GLN A 219 26.97 -4.75 -5.70
N PRO A 220 27.62 -5.92 -5.89
CA PRO A 220 27.10 -7.16 -5.34
C PRO A 220 27.23 -7.17 -3.81
N ASN A 221 26.16 -7.56 -3.10
CA ASN A 221 26.21 -7.84 -1.67
C ASN A 221 26.81 -9.23 -1.37
N ALA A 222 26.83 -9.63 -0.10
CA ALA A 222 27.36 -10.93 0.34
C ALA A 222 26.68 -12.14 -0.32
N ASP A 223 25.41 -11.98 -0.71
CA ASP A 223 24.61 -13.01 -1.40
C ASP A 223 24.72 -12.91 -2.93
N GLY A 224 25.55 -11.98 -3.45
CA GLY A 224 25.76 -11.75 -4.87
C GLY A 224 24.66 -10.94 -5.57
N GLN A 225 23.69 -10.40 -4.82
CA GLN A 225 22.65 -9.53 -5.38
C GLN A 225 23.21 -8.13 -5.64
N MET A 226 22.89 -7.55 -6.79
CA MET A 226 23.24 -6.15 -7.07
C MET A 226 22.39 -5.22 -6.21
N ARG A 227 23.07 -4.34 -5.45
CA ARG A 227 22.50 -3.42 -4.47
C ARG A 227 23.18 -2.06 -4.59
N ILE A 228 22.50 -1.02 -4.13
CA ILE A 228 23.08 0.32 -3.97
C ILE A 228 23.46 0.47 -2.49
N PRO A 229 24.76 0.57 -2.13
CA PRO A 229 25.14 0.69 -0.73
C PRO A 229 24.49 1.89 -0.03
N VAL A 230 24.33 3.01 -0.76
CA VAL A 230 23.77 4.25 -0.22
C VAL A 230 22.90 4.94 -1.26
N GLY A 231 21.60 5.07 -0.95
CA GLY A 231 20.71 6.00 -1.65
C GLY A 231 20.71 7.37 -0.96
N PHE A 232 20.45 8.44 -1.72
CA PHE A 232 20.42 9.80 -1.22
C PHE A 232 19.05 10.42 -1.43
N VAL A 233 18.51 11.08 -0.41
CA VAL A 233 17.23 11.80 -0.53
C VAL A 233 17.45 13.15 -1.20
N GLY A 234 16.66 13.47 -2.22
CA GLY A 234 16.68 14.76 -2.87
C GLY A 234 15.35 15.16 -3.50
N THR A 235 15.31 16.37 -4.04
CA THR A 235 14.23 16.84 -4.93
C THR A 235 14.76 16.90 -6.35
N LEU A 236 14.08 16.26 -7.30
CA LEU A 236 14.49 16.29 -8.70
C LEU A 236 14.20 17.69 -9.26
N VAL A 237 15.23 18.43 -9.68
CA VAL A 237 15.07 19.81 -10.17
C VAL A 237 15.24 19.94 -11.68
N ASP A 238 16.00 19.05 -12.31
CA ASP A 238 16.22 19.06 -13.75
C ASP A 238 16.67 17.69 -14.27
N ARG A 239 16.83 17.57 -15.60
CA ARG A 239 17.54 16.48 -16.26
C ARG A 239 18.56 17.04 -17.25
N TRP A 240 19.79 16.57 -17.16
CA TRP A 240 20.88 17.00 -18.05
C TRP A 240 21.52 15.80 -18.74
N ASN A 241 21.55 15.82 -20.08
CA ASN A 241 22.04 14.70 -20.90
C ASN A 241 21.45 13.33 -20.53
N GLY A 242 20.19 13.30 -20.11
CA GLY A 242 19.49 12.07 -19.67
C GLY A 242 19.65 11.73 -18.18
N TRP A 243 20.63 12.34 -17.50
CA TRP A 243 20.88 12.14 -16.07
C TRP A 243 20.02 13.06 -15.21
N ALA A 244 19.73 12.63 -14.00
CA ALA A 244 18.94 13.40 -13.06
C ALA A 244 19.79 14.48 -12.38
N VAL A 245 19.18 15.64 -12.12
CA VAL A 245 19.79 16.71 -11.31
C VAL A 245 18.93 16.87 -10.07
N PHE A 246 19.52 16.65 -8.90
CA PHE A 246 18.83 16.72 -7.63
C PHE A 246 19.33 17.91 -6.79
N THR A 247 18.44 18.52 -6.02
CA THR A 247 18.84 19.31 -4.86
C THR A 247 18.76 18.48 -3.60
N CYS A 248 19.76 18.57 -2.73
CA CYS A 248 19.79 17.87 -1.44
C CYS A 248 20.21 18.78 -0.29
N THR A 249 19.96 18.35 0.94
CA THR A 249 20.37 19.08 2.15
C THR A 249 21.88 18.92 2.41
N ARG A 250 22.43 19.74 3.30
CA ARG A 250 23.83 19.62 3.75
C ARG A 250 24.17 18.21 4.24
N ASP A 251 23.34 17.63 5.10
CA ASP A 251 23.59 16.29 5.65
C ASP A 251 23.66 15.22 4.57
N VAL A 252 22.83 15.33 3.52
CA VAL A 252 22.87 14.43 2.37
C VAL A 252 24.13 14.66 1.53
N ALA A 253 24.52 15.92 1.30
CA ALA A 253 25.76 16.25 0.61
C ALA A 253 27.00 15.70 1.35
N GLU A 254 27.02 15.76 2.68
CA GLU A 254 28.05 15.14 3.51
C GLU A 254 28.06 13.63 3.38
N ALA A 255 26.89 12.99 3.32
CA ALA A 255 26.81 11.56 3.05
C ALA A 255 27.33 11.18 1.67
N ILE A 256 27.10 12.01 0.64
CA ILE A 256 27.65 11.78 -0.72
C ILE A 256 29.17 11.85 -0.71
N VAL A 257 29.74 12.89 -0.09
CA VAL A 257 31.21 13.04 0.04
C VAL A 257 31.82 11.85 0.80
N ALA A 258 31.18 11.43 1.90
CA ALA A 258 31.64 10.29 2.69
C ALA A 258 31.55 8.97 1.91
N ASP A 259 30.49 8.75 1.14
CA ASP A 259 30.32 7.56 0.30
C ASP A 259 31.39 7.51 -0.81
N GLN A 260 31.64 8.63 -1.49
CA GLN A 260 32.69 8.73 -2.50
C GLN A 260 34.07 8.44 -1.91
N GLN A 261 34.35 8.91 -0.68
CA GLN A 261 35.59 8.59 0.02
C GLN A 261 35.68 7.09 0.36
N ALA A 262 34.58 6.47 0.80
CA ALA A 262 34.54 5.03 1.08
C ALA A 262 34.81 4.20 -0.19
N VAL A 263 34.22 4.58 -1.34
CA VAL A 263 34.49 3.94 -2.64
C VAL A 263 35.98 4.04 -3.00
N ARG A 264 36.60 5.21 -2.79
CA ARG A 264 38.04 5.41 -3.01
C ARG A 264 38.90 4.53 -2.11
N ASP A 265 38.55 4.43 -0.83
CA ASP A 265 39.28 3.61 0.13
C ASP A 265 39.18 2.11 -0.22
N CYS A 266 37.99 1.62 -0.57
CA CYS A 266 37.77 0.26 -1.07
C CYS A 266 38.57 -0.03 -2.35
N PHE A 267 38.56 0.90 -3.32
CA PHE A 267 39.32 0.73 -4.55
C PHE A 267 40.83 0.71 -4.29
N ARG A 268 41.33 1.62 -3.44
CA ARG A 268 42.74 1.65 -3.01
C ARG A 268 43.14 0.34 -2.35
N GLN A 269 42.30 -0.19 -1.46
CA GLN A 269 42.54 -1.49 -0.82
C GLN A 269 42.61 -2.62 -1.86
N SER A 270 41.69 -2.66 -2.82
CA SER A 270 41.68 -3.66 -3.90
C SER A 270 42.96 -3.62 -4.75
N LEU A 271 43.51 -2.43 -5.02
CA LEU A 271 44.78 -2.27 -5.71
C LEU A 271 45.95 -2.79 -4.89
N ALA A 272 45.95 -2.55 -3.58
CA ALA A 272 46.98 -3.06 -2.67
C ALA A 272 46.95 -4.58 -2.60
N GLU A 273 45.77 -5.19 -2.49
CA GLU A 273 45.56 -6.63 -2.50
C GLU A 273 45.97 -7.27 -3.84
N ALA A 274 45.79 -6.55 -4.96
CA ALA A 274 46.28 -6.95 -6.27
C ALA A 274 47.80 -6.77 -6.46
N GLY A 275 48.54 -6.33 -5.43
CA GLY A 275 49.99 -6.17 -5.45
C GLY A 275 50.50 -4.90 -6.12
N CYS A 276 49.66 -3.86 -6.25
CA CYS A 276 50.11 -2.56 -6.74
C CYS A 276 51.15 -1.96 -5.75
N PRO A 277 52.27 -1.39 -6.24
CA PRO A 277 53.24 -0.73 -5.38
C PRO A 277 52.62 0.42 -4.59
N GLU A 278 53.01 0.58 -3.32
CA GLU A 278 52.47 1.60 -2.42
C GLU A 278 52.59 3.03 -2.98
N VAL A 279 53.71 3.34 -3.66
CA VAL A 279 53.96 4.62 -4.33
C VAL A 279 52.97 4.93 -5.46
N ASP A 280 52.33 3.90 -6.03
CA ASP A 280 51.39 4.02 -7.14
C ASP A 280 49.92 4.03 -6.69
N LEU A 281 49.62 3.62 -5.45
CA LEU A 281 48.23 3.42 -4.98
C LEU A 281 47.40 4.69 -5.11
N ASP A 282 47.90 5.81 -4.58
CA ASP A 282 47.20 7.10 -4.54
C ASP A 282 46.98 7.61 -5.96
N ARG A 283 48.04 7.58 -6.78
CA ARG A 283 47.98 8.00 -8.18
C ARG A 283 46.95 7.20 -8.97
N ARG A 284 46.93 5.87 -8.84
CA ARG A 284 45.98 5.02 -9.56
C ARG A 284 44.55 5.18 -9.04
N THR A 285 44.39 5.35 -7.73
CA THR A 285 43.08 5.63 -7.12
C THR A 285 42.52 6.94 -7.65
N ASP A 286 43.34 8.01 -7.65
CA ASP A 286 42.95 9.33 -8.17
C ASP A 286 42.61 9.31 -9.66
N GLN A 287 43.30 8.49 -10.46
CA GLN A 287 43.03 8.33 -11.89
C GLN A 287 41.78 7.50 -12.20
N SER A 288 41.30 6.69 -11.26
CA SER A 288 40.13 5.82 -11.46
C SER A 288 38.87 6.35 -10.79
N VAL A 289 38.99 7.01 -9.64
CA VAL A 289 37.88 7.49 -8.83
C VAL A 289 38.16 8.92 -8.40
N GLY A 290 37.37 9.89 -8.87
CA GLY A 290 37.58 11.32 -8.60
C GLY A 290 37.53 11.67 -7.11
N ARG A 291 38.26 12.71 -6.70
CA ARG A 291 38.30 13.20 -5.31
C ARG A 291 37.08 14.07 -5.04
N MET A 292 36.49 13.92 -3.87
CA MET A 292 35.39 14.77 -3.43
C MET A 292 35.59 15.15 -1.96
N PHE A 293 35.52 16.42 -1.64
CA PHE A 293 35.71 16.92 -0.27
C PHE A 293 35.04 18.28 -0.09
N PHE A 294 34.86 18.70 1.17
CA PHE A 294 34.40 20.06 1.47
C PHE A 294 35.58 21.03 1.65
N ASP A 295 35.47 22.19 1.01
CA ASP A 295 36.26 23.38 1.28
C ASP A 295 35.32 24.44 1.87
N GLY A 296 35.21 24.44 3.20
CA GLY A 296 34.16 25.15 3.93
C GLY A 296 32.77 24.63 3.56
N ASP A 297 31.92 25.52 3.02
CA ASP A 297 30.57 25.17 2.58
C ASP A 297 30.52 24.68 1.12
N VAL A 298 31.65 24.64 0.40
CA VAL A 298 31.67 24.26 -1.01
C VAL A 298 32.13 22.82 -1.17
N ILE A 299 31.35 21.99 -1.88
CA ILE A 299 31.82 20.68 -2.34
C ILE A 299 32.79 20.93 -3.49
N VAL A 300 33.99 20.37 -3.38
CA VAL A 300 35.00 20.35 -4.44
C VAL A 300 35.03 18.95 -5.03
N ALA A 301 34.60 18.84 -6.29
CA ALA A 301 34.81 17.70 -7.15
C ALA A 301 36.14 17.91 -7.88
N ASP A 302 37.17 17.13 -7.55
CA ASP A 302 38.44 17.20 -8.28
C ASP A 302 38.62 15.92 -9.11
N GLU A 303 38.39 16.09 -10.40
CA GLU A 303 38.47 15.04 -11.41
C GLU A 303 39.62 15.26 -12.38
N THR A 304 40.49 16.23 -12.08
CA THR A 304 41.68 16.52 -12.87
C THR A 304 42.52 15.28 -13.16
N PRO A 305 42.69 14.31 -12.22
CA PRO A 305 43.48 13.12 -12.50
C PRO A 305 42.69 12.06 -13.30
N VAL A 306 41.36 12.07 -13.23
CA VAL A 306 40.47 11.11 -13.94
C VAL A 306 40.32 11.51 -15.41
N GLN A 307 40.14 12.81 -15.67
CA GLN A 307 39.90 13.35 -17.00
C GLN A 307 41.18 13.74 -17.75
N ASP A 308 42.33 13.76 -17.06
CA ASP A 308 43.58 14.34 -17.57
C ASP A 308 43.39 15.79 -18.07
N ASP A 309 42.53 16.54 -17.36
CA ASP A 309 42.15 17.92 -17.67
C ASP A 309 42.32 18.78 -16.41
N PRO A 310 43.25 19.76 -16.39
CA PRO A 310 43.49 20.61 -15.22
C PRO A 310 42.30 21.51 -14.86
N GLU A 311 41.34 21.70 -15.77
CA GLU A 311 40.12 22.48 -15.53
C GLU A 311 38.93 21.63 -15.06
N ALA A 312 39.10 20.31 -14.94
CA ALA A 312 38.08 19.38 -14.45
C ALA A 312 37.90 19.43 -12.91
N ILE A 313 37.66 20.63 -12.39
CA ILE A 313 37.30 20.89 -11.00
C ILE A 313 35.92 21.53 -10.95
N GLU A 314 34.96 20.83 -10.33
CA GLU A 314 33.63 21.38 -10.07
C GLU A 314 33.55 21.89 -8.63
N ARG A 315 32.90 23.05 -8.44
CA ARG A 315 32.71 23.67 -7.13
C ARG A 315 31.23 23.93 -6.92
N ILE A 316 30.63 23.17 -6.02
CA ILE A 316 29.19 23.21 -5.75
C ILE A 316 28.98 23.87 -4.39
N GLY A 317 28.57 25.13 -4.42
CA GLY A 317 28.16 25.86 -3.22
C GLY A 317 26.67 25.64 -2.90
N PRO A 318 26.25 25.93 -1.67
CA PRO A 318 24.84 25.90 -1.31
C PRO A 318 24.07 27.05 -1.99
N ASP A 319 22.80 26.82 -2.27
CA ASP A 319 21.85 27.87 -2.66
C ASP A 319 21.43 28.75 -1.46
N ALA A 320 20.50 29.68 -1.69
CA ALA A 320 20.02 30.60 -0.66
C ALA A 320 19.32 29.88 0.51
N GLU A 321 18.82 28.66 0.28
CA GLU A 321 18.18 27.79 1.24
C GLU A 321 19.15 26.79 1.89
N GLY A 322 20.45 26.86 1.59
CA GLY A 322 21.48 25.97 2.13
C GLY A 322 21.53 24.59 1.47
N ARG A 323 20.92 24.42 0.30
CA ARG A 323 20.84 23.13 -0.43
C ARG A 323 21.88 23.07 -1.54
N TYR A 324 22.27 21.85 -1.89
CA TYR A 324 23.29 21.58 -2.89
C TYR A 324 22.64 21.02 -4.15
N ILE A 325 22.93 21.62 -5.30
CA ILE A 325 22.55 21.05 -6.60
C ILE A 325 23.63 20.06 -7.00
N VAL A 326 23.31 18.78 -6.96
CA VAL A 326 24.17 17.72 -7.47
C VAL A 326 23.78 17.42 -8.91
N MET A 327 24.67 17.75 -9.83
CA MET A 327 24.44 17.59 -11.26
C MET A 327 25.41 16.58 -11.86
N GLY A 328 24.97 15.96 -12.95
CA GLY A 328 25.86 15.14 -13.74
C GLY A 328 26.67 15.99 -14.68
N ARG A 329 27.98 15.99 -14.51
CA ARG A 329 28.93 16.17 -15.61
C ARG A 329 29.78 14.92 -15.74
N SER A 330 30.37 14.51 -14.63
CA SER A 330 31.01 13.21 -14.47
C SER A 330 30.25 12.30 -13.49
N TRP A 331 29.20 12.84 -12.88
CA TRP A 331 28.36 12.12 -11.92
C TRP A 331 26.96 11.88 -12.46
N THR A 332 26.84 10.81 -13.20
CA THR A 332 25.63 10.28 -13.81
C THR A 332 24.65 9.76 -12.76
N TRP A 333 23.95 10.69 -12.10
CA TRP A 333 22.91 10.40 -11.12
C TRP A 333 21.65 9.85 -11.77
N ILE A 334 21.05 8.85 -11.12
CA ILE A 334 19.78 8.24 -11.50
C ILE A 334 18.81 8.24 -10.32
N PRO A 335 17.49 8.34 -10.55
CA PRO A 335 16.51 7.93 -9.56
C PRO A 335 16.73 6.44 -9.23
N GLY A 336 16.88 6.12 -7.95
CA GLY A 336 17.08 4.74 -7.47
C GLY A 336 15.85 4.25 -6.72
N ASP A 337 15.55 2.95 -6.84
CA ASP A 337 14.52 2.34 -6.00
C ASP A 337 15.01 2.35 -4.54
N PRO A 338 14.26 2.96 -3.59
CA PRO A 338 14.59 2.91 -2.18
C PRO A 338 14.82 1.48 -1.67
N TYR A 339 14.09 0.50 -2.19
CA TYR A 339 14.22 -0.91 -1.82
C TYR A 339 15.44 -1.59 -2.44
N ASP A 340 16.17 -0.95 -3.35
CA ASP A 340 17.47 -1.41 -3.86
C ASP A 340 18.66 -0.86 -3.04
N CYS A 341 18.39 0.05 -2.10
CA CYS A 341 19.40 0.68 -1.27
C CYS A 341 19.64 -0.10 0.04
N ASP A 342 20.90 -0.25 0.48
CA ASP A 342 21.22 -0.86 1.79
C ASP A 342 21.02 0.12 2.94
N ARG A 343 21.21 1.41 2.68
CA ARG A 343 20.78 2.52 3.55
C ARG A 343 20.38 3.73 2.72
N ILE A 344 19.57 4.61 3.30
CA ILE A 344 19.19 5.88 2.69
C ILE A 344 19.71 7.03 3.56
N ALA A 345 20.49 7.92 2.96
CA ALA A 345 20.97 9.14 3.62
C ALA A 345 19.97 10.29 3.42
N GLY A 346 19.58 10.90 4.54
CA GLY A 346 18.59 11.97 4.59
C GLY A 346 17.22 11.50 5.06
N THR A 347 16.34 12.44 5.36
CA THR A 347 14.97 12.14 5.81
C THR A 347 14.03 12.04 4.63
N LEU A 348 13.49 10.85 4.40
CA LEU A 348 12.45 10.64 3.40
C LEU A 348 11.19 11.45 3.75
N PRO A 349 10.65 12.24 2.81
CA PRO A 349 9.40 12.94 3.04
C PRO A 349 8.25 11.93 3.16
N ALA A 350 7.28 12.27 3.99
CA ALA A 350 6.03 11.53 4.07
C ALA A 350 5.35 11.49 2.69
N PRO A 351 4.58 10.44 2.38
CA PRO A 351 3.79 10.41 1.16
C PRO A 351 2.91 11.66 1.08
N PRO A 352 2.73 12.26 -0.11
CA PRO A 352 1.79 13.36 -0.27
C PRO A 352 0.42 12.90 0.24
N VAL A 353 -0.16 13.67 1.16
CA VAL A 353 -1.52 13.39 1.63
C VAL A 353 -2.43 13.57 0.43
N ASP A 354 -3.09 12.49 -0.01
CA ASP A 354 -4.00 12.56 -1.15
C ASP A 354 -5.04 13.67 -0.92
N ALA A 355 -5.04 14.66 -1.81
CA ALA A 355 -6.04 15.73 -1.84
C ALA A 355 -7.45 15.21 -2.17
N GLU A 356 -7.63 13.90 -2.39
CA GLU A 356 -8.90 13.27 -2.79
C GLU A 356 -9.90 13.08 -1.63
N GLN A 357 -9.49 13.20 -0.36
CA GLN A 357 -10.45 13.20 0.75
C GLN A 357 -11.16 14.56 0.96
N GLY A 358 -10.72 15.63 0.29
CA GLY A 358 -11.30 16.98 0.42
C GLY A 358 -12.51 17.28 -0.48
N LEU A 359 -12.80 16.43 -1.48
CA LEU A 359 -13.82 16.70 -2.52
C LEU A 359 -15.12 15.89 -2.39
N ARG A 360 -15.24 14.99 -1.40
CA ARG A 360 -16.52 14.30 -1.10
C ARG A 360 -17.37 14.98 0.00
N GLY A 361 -16.91 16.10 0.58
CA GLY A 361 -17.56 16.76 1.72
C GLY A 361 -18.27 18.09 1.43
N LYS A 362 -18.26 18.58 0.19
CA LYS A 362 -18.95 19.81 -0.21
C LYS A 362 -19.66 19.58 -1.53
N ASP A 363 -20.91 19.16 -1.44
CA ASP A 363 -21.99 19.53 -2.38
C ASP A 363 -23.26 18.73 -2.06
N VAL A 364 -23.92 19.04 -0.93
CA VAL A 364 -25.38 18.94 -0.80
C VAL A 364 -25.82 19.99 0.23
N THR A 365 -26.07 21.21 -0.22
CA THR A 365 -27.07 22.17 0.31
C THR A 365 -26.98 23.45 -0.50
N ASP A 366 -27.71 23.49 -1.61
CA ASP A 366 -28.57 24.61 -2.01
C ASP A 366 -29.13 24.35 -3.42
N GLY A 367 -30.45 24.21 -3.48
CA GLY A 367 -31.24 23.94 -4.69
C GLY A 367 -32.69 23.68 -4.34
#